data_AF-A0A965D1B0-F1
#
_entry.id   AF-A0A965D1B0-F1
#
_cell.length_a   1.000
_cell.length_b   1.000
_cell.length_c   1.000
_cell.angle_alpha   90.00
_cell.angle_beta   90.00
_cell.angle_gamma   90.00
#
_symmetry.space_group_name_H-M   'P 1'
#
loop_
_entity.id
_entity.type
_entity.pdbx_description
1 polymer ?
#
loop_
_entity_poly.entity_id
_entity_poly.type
_entity_poly.pdbx_seq_one_letter_code
_entity_poly.pdbx_strand_id
1 'polypeptide(L)' 'MPVDPVRAYVWFSLSADAATGVEARLAAANRDAAAALLSPAKRAEAQDLARICIQSQLKICD' A
#
# COMPACT_ATOMS: atom_id res chain seq x y z
N MET A 1 17.91 2.59 3.44
CA MET A 1 17.20 1.30 3.22
C MET A 1 16.63 1.35 1.81
N PRO A 2 16.98 0.43 0.88
CA PRO A 2 16.30 0.41 -0.41
C PRO A 2 14.82 0.15 -0.15
N VAL A 3 13.97 1.09 -0.56
CA VAL A 3 12.53 1.01 -0.33
C VAL A 3 11.99 -0.09 -1.25
N ASP A 4 11.60 -1.23 -0.67
CA ASP A 4 10.89 -2.28 -1.38
C ASP A 4 9.56 -1.72 -1.89
N PRO A 5 9.35 -1.61 -3.22
CA PRO A 5 8.15 -0.98 -3.76
C PRO A 5 6.87 -1.74 -3.41
N VAL A 6 6.95 -3.04 -3.10
CA VAL A 6 5.81 -3.83 -2.61
C VAL A 6 5.40 -3.34 -1.22
N ARG A 7 6.36 -3.21 -0.31
CA ARG A 7 6.09 -2.67 1.04
C ARG A 7 5.62 -1.23 0.97
N ALA A 8 6.20 -0.40 0.11
CA ALA A 8 5.77 0.98 -0.08
C ALA A 8 4.29 1.04 -0.53
N TYR A 9 3.90 0.21 -1.49
CA TYR A 9 2.51 0.11 -1.92
C TYR A 9 1.57 -0.25 -0.77
N VAL A 10 1.95 -1.23 0.05
CA VAL A 10 1.17 -1.66 1.22
C VAL A 10 1.03 -0.51 2.21
N TRP A 11 2.13 0.09 2.66
CA TRP A 11 2.12 1.20 3.62
C TRP A 11 1.28 2.39 3.16
N PHE A 12 1.37 2.78 1.90
CA PHE A 12 0.55 3.87 1.37
C PHE A 12 -0.92 3.49 1.23
N SER A 13 -1.23 2.22 0.96
CA SER A 13 -2.61 1.72 0.98
C SER A 13 -3.21 1.80 2.38
N LEU A 14 -2.48 1.37 3.40
CA LEU A 14 -2.90 1.47 4.81
C LEU A 14 -3.07 2.93 5.24
N SER A 15 -2.14 3.78 4.84
CA SER A 15 -2.18 5.21 5.16
C SER A 15 -3.36 5.91 4.49
N ALA A 16 -3.70 5.53 3.26
CA ALA A 16 -4.86 6.07 2.55
C ALA A 16 -6.19 5.61 3.18
N ASP A 17 -6.23 4.39 3.73
CA ASP A 17 -7.40 3.85 4.43
C ASP A 17 -7.60 4.48 5.83
N ALA A 18 -6.49 4.72 6.56
CA ALA A 18 -6.53 5.27 7.91
C ALA A 18 -6.67 6.81 7.97
N ALA A 19 -6.28 7.53 6.92
CA ALA A 19 -6.33 8.98 6.86
C ALA A 19 -7.66 9.51 6.29
N THR A 20 -7.88 10.82 6.41
CA THR A 20 -8.98 11.53 5.74
C THR A 20 -8.44 12.76 5.02
N GLY A 21 -9.28 13.46 4.24
CA GLY A 21 -8.91 14.75 3.66
C GLY A 21 -7.74 14.71 2.66
N VAL A 22 -6.77 15.62 2.83
CA VAL A 22 -5.64 15.80 1.91
C VAL A 22 -4.63 14.67 2.07
N GLU A 23 -4.43 14.22 3.29
CA GLU A 23 -3.50 13.17 3.67
C GLU A 23 -3.87 11.84 3.03
N ALA A 24 -5.18 11.49 3.03
CA ALA A 24 -5.67 10.30 2.32
C ALA A 24 -5.39 10.37 0.81
N ARG A 25 -5.56 11.55 0.20
CA ARG A 25 -5.29 11.76 -1.24
C ARG A 25 -3.79 11.65 -1.56
N LEU A 26 -2.94 12.22 -0.72
CA LEU A 26 -1.48 12.13 -0.87
C LEU A 26 -0.98 10.69 -0.70
N ALA A 27 -1.52 9.97 0.28
CA ALA A 27 -1.21 8.55 0.46
C ALA A 27 -1.66 7.72 -0.76
N ALA A 28 -2.85 7.96 -1.29
CA ALA A 28 -3.32 7.29 -2.51
C ALA A 28 -2.43 7.59 -3.73
N ALA A 29 -2.00 8.84 -3.91
CA ALA A 29 -1.08 9.21 -4.99
C ALA A 29 0.28 8.50 -4.86
N ASN A 30 0.82 8.41 -3.65
CA ASN A 30 2.06 7.69 -3.40
C ASN A 30 1.92 6.16 -3.56
N ARG A 31 0.77 5.59 -3.20
CA ARG A 31 0.43 4.19 -3.51
C ARG A 31 0.48 3.95 -5.01
N ASP A 32 -0.12 4.84 -5.80
CA ASP A 32 -0.18 4.70 -7.26
C ASP A 32 1.21 4.86 -7.90
N ALA A 33 2.04 5.76 -7.37
CA ALA A 33 3.44 5.88 -7.76
C ALA A 33 4.26 4.62 -7.44
N ALA A 34 4.08 4.03 -6.25
CA ALA A 34 4.70 2.76 -5.88
C ALA A 34 4.20 1.62 -6.79
N ALA A 35 2.90 1.61 -7.11
CA ALA A 35 2.32 0.65 -8.03
C ALA A 35 2.98 0.73 -9.41
N ALA A 36 3.30 1.93 -9.92
CA ALA A 36 3.95 2.12 -11.22
C ALA A 36 5.33 1.44 -11.31
N LEU A 37 6.02 1.27 -10.19
CA LEU A 37 7.34 0.60 -10.09
C LEU A 37 7.25 -0.93 -10.06
N LEU A 38 6.06 -1.49 -9.87
CA LEU A 38 5.85 -2.92 -9.73
C LEU A 38 5.47 -3.58 -11.06
N SER A 39 5.90 -4.83 -11.24
CA SER A 39 5.34 -5.68 -12.30
C SER A 39 3.87 -6.02 -12.00
N PRO A 40 3.06 -6.44 -13.00
CA PRO A 40 1.68 -6.86 -12.76
C PRO A 40 1.55 -7.94 -11.66
N ALA A 41 2.44 -8.93 -11.64
CA ALA A 41 2.46 -9.97 -10.61
C ALA A 41 2.75 -9.40 -9.21
N LYS A 42 3.73 -8.49 -9.10
CA LYS A 42 4.05 -7.84 -7.83
C LYS A 42 2.99 -6.85 -7.37
N ARG A 43 2.25 -6.21 -8.29
CA ARG A 43 1.08 -5.38 -7.95
C ARG A 43 -0.04 -6.21 -7.35
N ALA A 44 -0.33 -7.38 -7.93
CA ALA A 44 -1.33 -8.29 -7.38
C ALA A 44 -0.97 -8.76 -5.97
N GLU A 45 0.29 -9.19 -5.77
CA GLU A 45 0.83 -9.57 -4.45
C GLU A 45 0.70 -8.42 -3.43
N ALA A 46 1.10 -7.21 -3.81
CA ALA A 46 1.02 -6.04 -2.92
C ALA A 46 -0.43 -5.65 -2.59
N GLN A 47 -1.35 -5.81 -3.55
CA GLN A 47 -2.79 -5.57 -3.34
C GLN A 47 -3.39 -6.58 -2.37
N ASP A 48 -3.07 -7.86 -2.52
CA ASP A 48 -3.55 -8.91 -1.63
C ASP A 48 -3.01 -8.72 -0.22
N LEU A 49 -1.72 -8.42 -0.07
CA LEU A 49 -1.11 -8.15 1.24
C LEU A 49 -1.73 -6.93 1.92
N ALA A 50 -1.92 -5.82 1.19
CA ALA A 50 -2.58 -4.64 1.73
C ALA A 50 -4.02 -4.94 2.18
N ARG A 51 -4.77 -5.74 1.41
CA ARG A 51 -6.14 -6.14 1.76
C ARG A 51 -6.18 -7.00 3.02
N ILE A 52 -5.31 -8.00 3.11
CA ILE A 52 -5.19 -8.87 4.30
C ILE A 52 -4.84 -8.04 5.54
N CYS A 53 -3.92 -7.10 5.40
CA CYS A 53 -3.51 -6.21 6.48
C CYS A 53 -4.67 -5.32 6.96
N ILE A 54 -5.43 -4.69 6.05
CA ILE A 54 -6.60 -3.88 6.43
C ILE A 54 -7.67 -4.75 7.11
N GLN A 55 -8.03 -5.89 6.51
CA GLN A 55 -9.08 -6.77 7.02
C GLN A 55 -8.72 -7.39 8.37
N SER A 56 -7.44 -7.66 8.60
CA SER A 56 -6.95 -8.17 9.88
C SER A 56 -6.82 -7.08 10.95
N GLN A 57 -7.22 -5.83 10.67
CA GLN A 57 -6.98 -4.67 11.54
C GLN A 57 -5.50 -4.51 11.88
N LEU A 58 -4.66 -4.60 10.85
CA LEU A 58 -3.20 -4.46 10.92
C LEU A 58 -2.47 -5.57 11.69
N LYS A 59 -3.12 -6.73 11.90
CA LYS A 59 -2.52 -7.86 12.62
C LYS A 59 -1.66 -8.77 11.73
N ILE A 60 -1.90 -8.78 10.42
CA ILE A 60 -1.21 -9.64 9.45
C ILE A 60 -0.79 -8.79 8.25
N CYS A 61 0.46 -8.31 8.24
CA CYS A 61 0.96 -7.33 7.26
C CYS A 61 2.37 -7.64 6.72
N ASP A 62 2.89 -8.84 6.99
CA ASP A 62 4.25 -9.30 6.61
C ASP A 62 4.20 -10.56 5.73
#